data_AF-A0A2J8RUN7-F1
#
_entry.id   AF-A0A2J8RUN7-F1
#
_cell.length_a   1.000
_cell.length_b   1.000
_cell.length_c   1.000
_cell.angle_alpha   90.00
_cell.angle_beta   90.00
_cell.angle_gamma   90.00
#
_symmetry.space_group_name_H-M   'P 1'
#
loop_
_entity.id
_entity.type
_entity.pdbx_description
1 polymer ?
#
loop_
_entity_poly.entity_id
_entity_poly.type
_entity_poly.pdbx_seq_one_letter_code
_entity_poly.pdbx_strand_id
1 'polypeptide(L)'
;QGELTVMRYQLSDDLPSPLPFRLFPSVQWDRGSGRLQVYLKLRCDLPSKSQALNVRLHLPLPRGVVSLSQELSSPEQKAELAEGALRWDLPRVQGGSQLSGLFQVRFLRLAFRPCGNANPHKWVRHLSHSDAYVIRI
;
A
#
# COMPACT_ATOMS: atom_id res chain seq x y z
N GLN A 1 38.04 -0.36 -20.65
CA GLN A 1 37.82 -0.86 -19.28
C GLN A 1 36.36 -0.59 -18.93
N GLY A 2 35.62 -1.58 -18.42
CA GLY A 2 34.15 -1.52 -18.29
C GLY A 2 33.64 -2.22 -17.05
N GLU A 3 32.32 -2.21 -16.87
CA GLU A 3 31.64 -2.90 -15.76
C GLU A 3 31.58 -4.41 -16.01
N LEU A 4 31.87 -5.21 -14.98
CA LEU A 4 31.77 -6.67 -15.01
C LEU A 4 31.09 -7.16 -13.74
N THR A 5 29.97 -7.86 -13.87
CA THR A 5 29.31 -8.52 -12.74
C THR A 5 30.11 -9.75 -12.34
N VAL A 6 30.71 -9.71 -11.15
CA VAL A 6 31.55 -10.80 -10.63
C VAL A 6 30.71 -11.95 -10.07
N MET A 7 29.60 -11.66 -9.41
CA MET A 7 28.79 -12.66 -8.72
C MET A 7 27.32 -12.25 -8.64
N ARG A 8 26.43 -13.24 -8.69
CA ARG A 8 25.00 -13.10 -8.43
C ARG A 8 24.58 -14.17 -7.44
N TYR A 9 23.85 -13.80 -6.40
CA TYR A 9 23.36 -14.72 -5.38
C TYR A 9 21.87 -14.50 -5.09
N GLN A 10 21.25 -15.47 -4.41
CA GLN A 10 19.86 -15.44 -3.97
C GLN A 10 19.80 -15.90 -2.52
N LEU A 11 18.87 -15.34 -1.76
CA LEU A 11 18.57 -15.73 -0.39
C LEU A 11 17.06 -15.87 -0.25
N SER A 12 16.61 -17.01 0.28
CA SER A 12 15.20 -17.30 0.57
C SER A 12 14.92 -17.56 2.04
N ASP A 13 15.96 -17.59 2.87
CA ASP A 13 15.85 -17.74 4.32
C ASP A 13 15.56 -16.39 5.00
N ASP A 14 15.33 -16.45 6.31
CA ASP A 14 15.12 -15.27 7.13
C ASP A 14 16.29 -14.29 7.04
N LEU A 15 15.97 -13.00 6.94
CA LEU A 15 16.97 -11.95 6.98
C LEU A 15 17.54 -11.82 8.39
N PRO A 16 18.85 -11.53 8.52
CA PRO A 16 19.49 -11.33 9.83
C PRO A 16 19.01 -10.07 10.56
N SER A 17 18.23 -9.21 9.90
CA SER A 17 17.63 -7.99 10.43
C SER A 17 16.11 -8.02 10.23
N PRO A 18 15.31 -7.32 11.06
CA PRO A 18 13.87 -7.21 10.84
C PRO A 18 13.57 -6.60 9.47
N LEU A 19 12.40 -6.95 8.92
CA LEU A 19 11.92 -6.34 7.69
C LEU A 19 11.80 -4.82 7.87
N PRO A 20 12.15 -4.02 6.84
CA PRO A 20 12.30 -2.57 6.98
C PRO A 20 11.00 -1.84 7.32
N PHE A 21 9.84 -2.43 7.03
CA PHE A 21 8.54 -1.81 7.22
C PHE A 21 7.51 -2.76 7.81
N ARG A 22 6.66 -2.25 8.71
CA ARG A 22 5.42 -2.91 9.15
C ARG A 22 4.23 -2.00 8.92
N LEU A 23 3.15 -2.55 8.40
CA LEU A 23 1.89 -1.83 8.17
C LEU A 23 0.84 -2.33 9.15
N PHE A 24 0.11 -1.40 9.75
CA PHE A 24 -1.03 -1.64 10.62
C PHE A 24 -2.27 -1.03 9.95
N PRO A 25 -3.00 -1.81 9.13
CA PRO A 25 -4.21 -1.35 8.48
C PRO A 25 -5.42 -1.47 9.41
N SER A 26 -6.39 -0.57 9.25
CA SER A 26 -7.74 -0.66 9.82
C SER A 26 -8.75 -0.23 8.77
N VAL A 27 -9.72 -1.10 8.47
CA VAL A 27 -10.66 -0.93 7.37
C VAL A 27 -12.08 -0.97 7.91
N GLN A 28 -12.86 0.07 7.62
CA GLN A 28 -14.28 0.15 7.96
C GLN A 28 -15.08 0.38 6.68
N TRP A 29 -16.02 -0.51 6.40
CA TRP A 29 -16.87 -0.43 5.21
C TRP A 29 -18.33 -0.22 5.61
N ASP A 30 -18.91 0.89 5.19
CA ASP A 30 -20.34 1.14 5.35
C ASP A 30 -21.10 0.70 4.08
N ARG A 31 -21.74 -0.47 4.17
CA ARG A 31 -22.59 -1.04 3.12
C ARG A 31 -23.91 -0.28 2.94
N GLY A 32 -24.23 0.74 3.73
CA GLY A 32 -25.39 1.61 3.48
C GLY A 32 -25.02 2.76 2.54
N SER A 33 -23.95 3.47 2.89
CA SER A 33 -23.55 4.72 2.22
C SER A 33 -22.59 4.56 1.04
N GLY A 34 -21.99 3.37 0.85
CA GLY A 34 -20.95 3.19 -0.16
C GLY A 34 -19.66 3.94 0.20
N ARG A 35 -19.38 4.08 1.50
CA ARG A 35 -18.19 4.71 2.05
C ARG A 35 -17.26 3.65 2.62
N LEU A 36 -15.99 3.75 2.27
CA LEU A 36 -14.89 2.98 2.84
C LEU A 36 -13.98 3.94 3.58
N GLN A 37 -13.66 3.63 4.82
CA GLN A 37 -12.66 4.32 5.60
C GLN A 37 -11.48 3.38 5.81
N VAL A 38 -10.30 3.80 5.35
CA VAL A 38 -9.05 3.05 5.49
C VAL A 38 -8.10 3.90 6.31
N TYR A 39 -7.68 3.40 7.46
CA TYR A 39 -6.58 3.95 8.23
C TYR A 39 -5.35 3.06 8.00
N LEU A 40 -4.26 3.66 7.55
CA LEU A 40 -2.98 2.98 7.34
C LEU A 40 -1.94 3.61 8.25
N LYS A 41 -1.23 2.78 9.02
CA LYS A 41 -0.08 3.20 9.81
C LYS A 41 1.14 2.40 9.40
N LEU A 42 2.13 3.07 8.83
CA LEU A 42 3.41 2.52 8.42
C LEU A 42 4.46 2.80 9.50
N ARG A 43 5.13 1.75 9.97
CA ARG A 43 6.29 1.86 10.88
C ARG A 43 7.55 1.45 10.14
N CYS A 44 8.60 2.26 10.27
CA CYS A 44 9.92 1.96 9.74
C CYS A 44 10.77 1.31 10.84
N ASP A 45 11.20 0.07 10.61
CA ASP A 45 11.99 -0.70 11.58
C ASP A 45 13.49 -0.68 11.25
N LEU A 46 13.90 0.17 10.30
CA LEU A 46 15.31 0.48 10.09
C LEU A 46 15.92 1.11 11.36
N PRO A 47 17.25 0.98 11.56
CA PRO A 47 17.94 1.69 12.63
C PRO A 47 17.67 3.20 12.60
N SER A 48 17.61 3.84 13.76
CA SER A 48 17.28 5.28 13.87
C SER A 48 18.26 6.23 13.17
N LYS A 49 19.47 5.76 12.85
CA LYS A 49 20.47 6.49 12.05
C LYS A 49 20.27 6.36 10.54
N SER A 50 19.37 5.48 10.11
CA SER A 50 19.07 5.20 8.71
C SER A 50 17.77 5.86 8.28
N GLN A 51 17.61 6.03 6.97
CA GLN A 51 16.41 6.59 6.36
C GLN A 51 16.05 5.77 5.11
N ALA A 52 14.76 5.63 4.86
CA ALA A 52 14.24 5.16 3.59
C ALA A 52 13.76 6.35 2.75
N LEU A 53 13.97 6.27 1.44
CA LEU A 53 13.63 7.31 0.47
C LEU A 53 12.67 6.74 -0.57
N ASN A 54 11.83 7.61 -1.15
CA ASN A 54 10.90 7.25 -2.22
C ASN A 54 10.00 6.06 -1.88
N VAL A 55 9.56 5.97 -0.62
CA VAL A 55 8.66 4.91 -0.18
C VAL A 55 7.28 5.21 -0.74
N ARG A 56 6.68 4.22 -1.41
CA ARG A 56 5.34 4.33 -1.98
C ARG A 56 4.51 3.13 -1.56
N LEU A 57 3.35 3.40 -0.98
CA LEU A 57 2.33 2.40 -0.75
C LEU A 57 1.31 2.45 -1.87
N HIS A 58 1.01 1.28 -2.43
CA HIS A 58 0.00 1.10 -3.47
C HIS A 58 -1.12 0.19 -2.95
N LEU A 59 -2.31 0.75 -2.76
CA LEU A 59 -3.48 0.02 -2.27
C LEU A 59 -4.56 -0.04 -3.37
N PRO A 60 -4.78 -1.21 -4.00
CA PRO A 60 -5.87 -1.39 -4.94
C PRO A 60 -7.22 -1.12 -4.28
N LEU A 61 -8.08 -0.35 -4.96
CA LEU A 61 -9.42 -0.03 -4.47
C LEU A 61 -10.48 -0.77 -5.31
N PRO A 62 -11.69 -1.01 -4.75
CA PRO A 62 -12.81 -1.48 -5.52
C PRO A 62 -13.13 -0.56 -6.71
N ARG A 63 -13.72 -1.10 -7.77
CA ARG A 63 -14.12 -0.31 -8.94
C ARG A 63 -15.19 0.73 -8.55
N GLY A 64 -15.22 1.85 -9.29
CA GLY A 64 -16.24 2.88 -9.11
C GLY A 64 -15.97 3.86 -7.97
N VAL A 65 -14.71 4.01 -7.53
CA VAL A 65 -14.30 5.11 -6.66
C VAL A 65 -14.65 6.43 -7.33
N VAL A 66 -15.36 7.30 -6.63
CA VAL A 66 -15.73 8.64 -7.11
C VAL A 66 -15.03 9.76 -6.37
N SER A 67 -14.61 9.51 -5.13
CA SER A 67 -13.91 10.53 -4.35
C SER A 67 -13.01 9.89 -3.30
N LEU A 68 -11.93 10.60 -2.99
CA LEU A 68 -10.99 10.33 -1.91
C LEU A 68 -10.85 11.60 -1.07
N SER A 69 -11.10 11.52 0.23
CA SER A 69 -10.59 12.48 1.20
C SER A 69 -9.48 11.85 2.03
N GLN A 70 -8.55 12.68 2.51
CA GLN A 70 -7.38 12.18 3.22
C GLN A 70 -6.97 13.10 4.36
N GLU A 71 -6.46 12.49 5.43
CA GLU A 71 -5.77 13.15 6.53
C GLU A 71 -4.42 12.46 6.70
N LEU A 72 -3.34 13.20 6.45
CA LEU A 72 -1.98 12.69 6.51
C LEU A 72 -1.28 13.20 7.77
N SER A 73 -0.43 12.36 8.35
CA SER A 73 0.31 12.69 9.59
C SER A 73 1.42 13.73 9.41
N SER A 74 1.85 14.01 8.19
CA SER A 74 2.93 14.96 7.87
C SER A 74 2.69 15.63 6.51
N PRO A 75 3.06 16.91 6.32
CA PRO A 75 2.77 17.66 5.10
C PRO A 75 3.59 17.22 3.87
N GLU A 76 4.73 16.54 4.06
CA GLU A 76 5.56 16.05 2.96
C GLU A 76 4.96 14.81 2.27
N GLN A 77 3.98 14.17 2.92
CA GLN A 77 3.28 13.02 2.38
C GLN A 77 2.30 13.47 1.30
N LYS A 78 2.17 12.66 0.26
CA LYS A 78 1.18 12.87 -0.79
C LYS A 78 0.37 11.62 -0.99
N ALA A 79 -0.92 11.77 -1.20
CA ALA A 79 -1.76 10.66 -1.59
C ALA A 79 -2.72 11.09 -2.71
N GLU A 80 -2.90 10.19 -3.65
CA GLU A 80 -3.73 10.40 -4.83
C GLU A 80 -4.39 9.10 -5.27
N LEU A 81 -5.50 9.24 -6.02
CA LEU A 81 -6.12 8.13 -6.73
C LEU A 81 -5.52 8.05 -8.13
N ALA A 82 -4.85 6.95 -8.44
CA ALA A 82 -4.28 6.70 -9.76
C ALA A 82 -4.57 5.27 -10.18
N GLU A 83 -5.05 5.07 -11.42
CA GLU A 83 -5.25 3.73 -12.00
C GLU A 83 -6.16 2.78 -11.18
N GLY A 84 -7.11 3.33 -10.43
CA GLY A 84 -8.00 2.55 -9.57
C GLY A 84 -7.38 2.10 -8.24
N ALA A 85 -6.25 2.68 -7.85
CA ALA A 85 -5.58 2.44 -6.58
C ALA A 85 -5.29 3.74 -5.84
N LEU A 86 -5.24 3.65 -4.52
CA LEU A 86 -4.67 4.69 -3.67
C LEU A 86 -3.14 4.57 -3.71
N ARG A 87 -2.48 5.64 -4.17
CA ARG A 87 -1.03 5.80 -4.10
C ARG A 87 -0.72 6.74 -2.95
N TRP A 88 0.08 6.29 -1.98
CA TRP A 88 0.56 7.09 -0.86
C TRP A 88 2.09 7.17 -0.92
N ASP A 89 2.59 8.36 -1.28
CA ASP A 89 4.01 8.67 -1.40
C ASP A 89 4.54 9.27 -0.10
N LEU A 90 5.63 8.66 0.41
CA LEU A 90 6.37 9.06 1.60
C LEU A 90 7.83 9.32 1.17
N PRO A 91 8.19 10.57 0.82
CA PRO A 91 9.48 10.88 0.19
C PRO A 91 10.68 10.54 1.09
N ARG A 92 10.50 10.64 2.41
CA ARG A 92 11.50 10.28 3.42
C ARG A 92 10.82 9.66 4.64
N VAL A 93 11.38 8.55 5.12
CA VAL A 93 10.92 7.87 6.34
C VAL A 93 12.13 7.53 7.21
N GLN A 94 12.24 8.17 8.37
CA GLN A 94 13.33 7.90 9.32
C GLN A 94 13.15 6.51 9.98
N GLY A 95 14.26 5.81 10.24
CA GLY A 95 14.23 4.59 11.04
C GLY A 95 13.62 4.81 12.43
N GLY A 96 12.76 3.90 12.88
CA GLY A 96 12.00 4.00 14.12
C GLY A 96 10.75 4.90 14.05
N SER A 97 10.52 5.62 12.95
CA SER A 97 9.37 6.52 12.82
C SER A 97 8.07 5.80 12.48
N GLN A 98 6.96 6.50 12.70
CA GLN A 98 5.62 6.06 12.34
C GLN A 98 4.92 7.16 11.56
N LEU A 99 4.38 6.80 10.40
CA LEU A 99 3.59 7.68 9.56
C LEU A 99 2.22 7.05 9.38
N SER A 100 1.17 7.85 9.38
CA SER A 100 -0.20 7.40 9.16
C SER A 100 -0.96 8.27 8.17
N GLY A 101 -1.92 7.64 7.50
CA GLY A 101 -2.91 8.28 6.65
C GLY A 101 -4.30 7.71 6.91
N LEU A 102 -5.30 8.58 7.05
CA LEU A 102 -6.70 8.22 7.07
C LEU A 102 -7.30 8.59 5.71
N PHE A 103 -7.88 7.62 5.03
CA PHE A 103 -8.43 7.77 3.68
C PHE A 103 -9.91 7.43 3.72
N GLN A 104 -10.76 8.36 3.29
CA GLN A 104 -12.19 8.11 3.15
C GLN A 104 -12.53 8.09 1.67
N VAL A 105 -12.90 6.91 1.20
CA VAL A 105 -13.21 6.61 -0.19
C VAL A 105 -14.72 6.49 -0.34
N ARG A 106 -15.30 7.14 -1.36
CA ARG A 106 -16.69 6.93 -1.75
C ARG A 106 -16.75 6.20 -3.07
N PHE A 107 -17.75 5.33 -3.22
CA PHE A 107 -18.02 4.61 -4.46
C PHE A 107 -19.39 5.00 -5.02
N LEU A 108 -19.49 5.10 -6.34
CA LEU A 108 -20.78 5.16 -7.00
C LEU A 108 -21.41 3.77 -6.97
N ARG A 109 -22.54 3.65 -6.29
CA ARG A 109 -23.41 2.49 -6.42
C ARG A 109 -24.16 2.58 -7.74
N LEU A 110 -23.61 1.99 -8.79
CA LEU A 110 -24.48 1.46 -9.83
C LEU A 110 -25.09 0.20 -9.23
N ALA A 111 -26.40 0.23 -8.95
CA ALA A 111 -27.15 -0.96 -8.60
C ALA A 111 -27.16 -1.89 -9.83
N PHE A 112 -26.06 -2.60 -10.06
CA PHE A 112 -26.10 -3.78 -10.90
C PHE A 112 -26.93 -4.80 -10.13
N ARG A 113 -28.16 -5.03 -10.61
CA ARG A 113 -28.92 -6.21 -10.24
C ARG A 113 -27.97 -7.41 -10.38
N PRO A 114 -27.88 -8.32 -9.40
CA PRO A 114 -27.10 -9.53 -9.58
C PRO A 114 -27.81 -10.36 -10.65
N CYS A 115 -27.38 -10.24 -11.90
CA CYS A 115 -27.73 -11.22 -12.91
C CYS A 115 -26.91 -12.47 -12.57
N GLY A 116 -27.61 -13.50 -12.08
CA GLY A 116 -27.25 -14.91 -12.11
C GLY A 116 -25.78 -15.29 -11.87
N ASN A 117 -25.52 -15.86 -10.70
CA ASN A 117 -24.47 -16.85 -10.45
C ASN A 117 -23.07 -16.53 -11.03
N ALA A 118 -22.47 -15.43 -10.61
CA ALA A 118 -21.06 -15.16 -10.90
C ALA A 118 -20.20 -15.67 -9.73
N ASN A 119 -19.55 -16.81 -9.93
CA ASN A 119 -18.46 -17.28 -9.07
C ASN A 119 -17.48 -16.12 -8.80
N PRO A 120 -17.17 -15.77 -7.53
CA PRO A 120 -16.22 -14.69 -7.29
C PRO A 120 -14.83 -15.19 -7.71
N HIS A 121 -14.35 -14.69 -8.85
CA HIS A 121 -13.02 -14.95 -9.37
C HIS A 121 -11.97 -14.73 -8.27
N LYS A 122 -11.26 -15.82 -7.92
CA LYS A 122 -10.05 -15.80 -7.09
C LYS A 122 -8.89 -15.39 -7.98
N TRP A 123 -8.11 -14.39 -7.55
CA TRP A 123 -6.88 -13.99 -8.24
C TRP A 123 -5.67 -14.24 -7.36
N VAL A 124 -4.65 -14.84 -7.97
CA VAL A 124 -3.28 -14.97 -7.47
C VAL A 124 -2.38 -14.38 -8.56
N ARG A 125 -1.41 -13.53 -8.21
CA ARG A 125 -0.38 -13.03 -9.14
C ARG A 125 0.96 -12.87 -8.40
N HIS A 126 2.06 -13.24 -9.08
CA HIS A 126 3.46 -13.11 -8.66
C HIS A 126 4.25 -12.30 -9.70
N LEU A 127 5.18 -11.41 -9.27
CA LEU A 127 6.41 -11.00 -10.00
C LEU A 127 7.31 -10.13 -9.10
N SER A 128 8.64 -10.13 -9.34
CA SER A 128 9.67 -9.62 -8.41
C SER A 128 10.62 -8.56 -9.00
N HIS A 129 10.87 -7.48 -8.24
CA HIS A 129 12.15 -6.84 -7.90
C HIS A 129 11.86 -5.98 -6.63
N SER A 130 12.68 -5.01 -6.21
CA SER A 130 12.50 -4.18 -4.99
C SER A 130 11.15 -3.41 -4.87
N ASP A 131 10.21 -3.67 -5.78
CA ASP A 131 8.86 -3.11 -5.93
C ASP A 131 7.76 -4.05 -5.36
N ALA A 132 8.11 -5.19 -4.73
CA ALA A 132 7.16 -6.24 -4.34
C ALA A 132 7.07 -6.53 -2.82
N TYR A 133 7.11 -5.50 -1.97
CA TYR A 133 6.79 -5.66 -0.54
C TYR A 133 5.27 -5.72 -0.32
N VAL A 134 4.70 -6.92 -0.39
CA VAL A 134 3.24 -7.14 -0.31
C VAL A 134 2.80 -7.39 1.12
N ILE A 135 1.86 -6.58 1.60
CA ILE A 135 1.18 -6.76 2.89
C ILE A 135 -0.30 -6.96 2.61
N ARG A 136 -0.89 -8.04 3.16
CA ARG A 136 -2.32 -8.33 3.01
C ARG A 136 -3.12 -7.46 3.98
N ILE A 137 -4.19 -6.85 3.47
CA ILE A 137 -5.16 -6.03 4.23
C ILE A 137 -6.49 -6.76 4.27
#